data_AF-A0A7J7QLP7-F1
#
_entry.id   AF-A0A7J7QLP7-F1
#
_cell.length_a   1.000
_cell.length_b   1.000
_cell.length_c   1.000
_cell.angle_alpha   90.00
_cell.angle_beta   90.00
_cell.angle_gamma   90.00
#
_symmetry.space_group_name_H-M   'P 1'
#
loop_
_entity.id
_entity.type
_entity.pdbx_description
1 polymer ?
#
loop_
_entity_poly.entity_id
_entity_poly.type
_entity_poly.pdbx_seq_one_letter_code
_entity_poly.pdbx_strand_id
1 'polypeptide(L)'
;MQVFPPRAAGSRSPVLLQTLEAQLSEATNAATRAASAGLHQRRDPNVAANLALDAHRQVFQTFIDGFGVYGALLSQVKQGFDHALEAGLQDALINSNLRLQLLAARQEQASATSAARAEIIDGEAPQRQQLYHDIAAAQARLTAVQQRRSLALKDLNRAKQELERLRGLAKGSRASKLRLTEAAAAEAEWLTRPGAARTLGLTAGPLSKQEDEELEAEMVLAAELSAPKHPLEQALQLLEQHDTAAAAKLLEQHTGASRPRDTGTQQAP
;
A
#
# COMPACT_ATOMS: atom_id res chain seq x y z
N MET A 1 47.69 1.23 -88.98
CA MET A 1 47.23 1.25 -87.58
C MET A 1 48.46 1.18 -86.69
N GLN A 2 48.95 2.32 -86.19
CA GLN A 2 50.06 2.36 -85.24
C GLN A 2 49.48 2.29 -83.83
N VAL A 3 49.85 1.24 -83.09
CA VAL A 3 49.45 0.99 -81.71
C VAL A 3 50.51 1.62 -80.80
N PHE A 4 50.12 2.66 -80.07
CA PHE A 4 50.86 3.24 -78.95
C PHE A 4 50.92 2.25 -77.76
N PRO A 5 51.99 2.26 -76.96
CA PRO A 5 53.13 1.34 -77.02
C PRO A 5 52.85 -0.11 -76.56
N PRO A 6 53.73 -1.07 -76.89
CA PRO A 6 53.59 -2.48 -76.53
C PRO A 6 53.62 -2.66 -75.01
N ARG A 7 52.72 -3.50 -74.48
CA ARG A 7 52.70 -3.92 -73.08
C ARG A 7 54.09 -4.46 -72.71
N ALA A 8 54.85 -3.69 -71.94
CA ALA A 8 56.04 -4.17 -71.25
C ALA A 8 55.62 -5.14 -70.14
N ALA A 9 55.36 -6.38 -70.52
CA ALA A 9 55.18 -7.49 -69.61
C ALA A 9 56.50 -7.73 -68.85
N GLY A 10 56.62 -7.15 -67.66
CA GLY A 10 57.81 -7.20 -66.79
C GLY A 10 58.25 -5.85 -66.20
N SER A 11 57.54 -4.75 -66.48
CA SER A 11 58.05 -3.40 -66.22
C SER A 11 57.95 -2.94 -64.76
N ARG A 12 59.09 -2.53 -64.19
CA ARG A 12 59.17 -1.65 -63.01
C ARG A 12 58.13 -0.53 -63.14
N SER A 13 57.43 -0.23 -62.04
CA SER A 13 56.53 0.93 -62.00
C SER A 13 57.28 2.15 -62.55
N PRO A 14 56.69 2.92 -63.49
CA PRO A 14 57.36 4.06 -64.08
C PRO A 14 57.81 5.00 -62.96
N VAL A 15 59.03 5.53 -63.09
CA VAL A 15 59.73 6.28 -62.02
C VAL A 15 58.84 7.39 -61.43
N LEU A 16 58.04 8.05 -62.26
CA LEU A 16 57.08 9.07 -61.83
C LEU A 16 56.01 8.54 -60.86
N LEU A 17 55.45 7.36 -61.09
CA LEU A 17 54.46 6.78 -60.18
C LEU A 17 55.11 6.37 -58.85
N GLN A 18 56.33 5.82 -58.90
CA GLN A 18 57.07 5.48 -57.68
C GLN A 18 57.40 6.73 -56.84
N THR A 19 57.78 7.84 -57.49
CA THR A 19 58.05 9.10 -56.77
C THR A 19 56.79 9.72 -56.20
N LEU A 20 55.66 9.66 -56.92
CA LEU A 20 54.38 10.17 -56.42
C LEU A 20 53.83 9.33 -55.27
N GLU A 21 53.96 8.00 -55.32
CA GLU A 21 53.57 7.10 -54.22
C GLU A 21 54.41 7.36 -52.97
N ALA A 22 55.72 7.55 -53.12
CA ALA A 22 56.60 7.92 -52.02
C ALA A 22 56.21 9.27 -51.41
N GLN A 23 55.99 10.30 -52.24
CA GLN A 23 55.55 11.63 -51.81
C GLN A 23 54.19 11.58 -51.09
N LEU A 24 53.24 10.80 -51.59
CA LEU A 24 51.93 10.62 -50.97
C LEU A 24 52.03 9.92 -49.61
N SER A 25 52.83 8.87 -49.52
CA SER A 25 53.07 8.18 -48.25
C SER A 25 53.72 9.09 -47.22
N GLU A 26 54.66 9.93 -47.64
CA GLU A 26 55.33 10.89 -46.76
C GLU A 26 54.39 12.01 -46.32
N ALA A 27 53.63 12.58 -47.25
CA ALA A 27 52.67 13.65 -46.98
C ALA A 27 51.51 13.20 -46.10
N THR A 28 50.97 12.00 -46.32
CA THR A 28 49.91 11.42 -45.47
C THR A 28 50.41 11.05 -44.07
N ASN A 29 51.63 10.54 -43.96
CA ASN A 29 52.27 10.30 -42.66
C ASN A 29 52.60 11.60 -41.93
N ALA A 30 52.99 12.66 -42.64
CA ALA A 30 53.18 14.00 -42.08
C ALA A 30 51.85 14.60 -41.60
N ALA A 31 50.78 14.51 -42.40
CA ALA A 31 49.43 14.93 -42.04
C ALA A 31 48.91 14.19 -40.79
N THR A 32 49.12 12.88 -40.72
CA THR A 32 48.74 12.06 -39.55
C THR A 32 49.50 12.49 -38.30
N ARG A 33 50.82 12.75 -38.42
CA ARG A 33 51.65 13.26 -37.32
C ARG A 33 51.21 14.64 -36.87
N ALA A 34 50.97 15.57 -37.80
CA ALA A 34 50.49 16.92 -37.50
C ALA A 34 49.12 16.91 -36.80
N ALA A 35 48.19 16.08 -37.26
CA ALA A 35 46.89 15.90 -36.62
C ALA A 35 46.98 15.27 -35.22
N SER A 36 48.04 14.49 -34.95
CA SER A 36 48.29 13.86 -33.66
C SER A 36 49.07 14.72 -32.66
N ALA A 37 49.63 15.86 -33.08
CA ALA A 37 50.48 16.72 -32.25
C ALA A 37 49.70 17.58 -31.24
N GLY A 38 48.36 17.50 -31.19
CA GLY A 38 47.52 18.22 -30.23
C GLY A 38 47.26 17.45 -28.92
N LEU A 39 46.98 18.19 -27.84
CA LEU A 39 46.51 17.65 -26.56
C LEU A 39 45.35 16.67 -26.77
N HIS A 40 45.47 15.45 -26.25
CA HIS A 40 44.59 14.29 -26.48
C HIS A 40 43.08 14.51 -26.25
N GLN A 41 42.66 15.65 -25.69
CA GLN A 41 41.26 16.00 -25.42
C GLN A 41 40.52 16.65 -26.59
N ARG A 42 41.21 17.10 -27.65
CA ARG A 42 40.59 17.68 -28.87
C ARG A 42 41.09 17.00 -30.14
N ARG A 43 41.13 15.66 -30.13
CA ARG A 43 41.45 14.90 -31.33
C ARG A 43 40.22 14.88 -32.24
N ASP A 44 40.05 15.91 -33.06
CA ASP A 44 38.99 15.94 -34.07
C ASP A 44 39.40 15.02 -35.24
N PRO A 45 38.73 13.86 -35.45
CA PRO A 45 39.08 12.93 -36.52
C PRO A 45 38.95 13.57 -37.92
N ASN A 46 38.13 14.62 -38.03
CA ASN A 46 37.94 15.38 -39.26
C ASN A 46 39.18 16.20 -39.65
N VAL A 47 40.00 16.64 -38.70
CA VAL A 47 41.22 17.41 -38.99
C VAL A 47 42.27 16.53 -39.67
N ALA A 48 42.44 15.29 -39.19
CA ALA A 48 43.34 14.32 -39.82
C ALA A 48 42.91 13.96 -41.25
N ALA A 49 41.60 13.76 -41.45
CA ALA A 49 41.04 13.47 -42.76
C ALA A 49 41.21 14.64 -43.75
N ASN A 50 41.01 15.89 -43.29
CA ASN A 50 41.19 17.08 -44.13
C ASN A 50 42.66 17.28 -44.53
N LEU A 51 43.61 17.11 -43.60
CA LEU A 51 45.04 17.22 -43.90
C LEU A 51 45.51 16.10 -44.85
N ALA A 52 44.93 14.89 -44.73
CA ALA A 52 45.21 13.81 -45.67
C ALA A 52 44.65 14.11 -47.07
N LEU A 53 43.42 14.65 -47.16
CA LEU A 53 42.83 15.09 -48.44
C LEU A 53 43.68 16.16 -49.13
N ASP A 54 44.23 17.11 -48.37
CA ASP A 54 45.11 18.14 -48.93
C ASP A 54 46.44 17.57 -49.44
N ALA A 55 47.01 16.58 -48.74
CA ALA A 55 48.15 15.82 -49.25
C ALA A 55 47.84 15.10 -50.57
N HIS A 56 46.65 14.48 -50.69
CA HIS A 56 46.20 13.86 -51.93
C HIS A 56 46.03 14.89 -53.07
N ARG A 57 45.49 16.09 -52.78
CA ARG A 57 45.35 17.18 -53.76
C ARG A 57 46.68 17.70 -54.28
N GLN A 58 47.68 17.82 -53.39
CA GLN A 58 49.03 18.26 -53.74
C GLN A 58 49.72 17.24 -54.66
N VAL A 59 49.66 15.95 -54.34
CA VAL A 59 50.25 14.89 -55.17
C VAL A 59 49.53 14.79 -56.52
N PHE A 60 48.21 14.96 -56.55
CA PHE A 60 47.45 14.97 -57.79
C PHE A 60 47.82 16.17 -58.68
N GLN A 61 48.11 17.34 -58.10
CA GLN A 61 48.63 18.48 -58.86
C GLN A 61 50.01 18.17 -59.47
N THR A 62 50.94 17.62 -58.68
CA THR A 62 52.28 17.21 -59.16
C THR A 62 52.19 16.15 -60.26
N PHE A 63 51.21 15.24 -60.18
CA PHE A 63 50.91 14.27 -61.23
C PHE A 63 50.49 14.98 -62.53
N ILE A 64 49.57 15.94 -62.46
CA ILE A 64 49.10 16.71 -63.62
C ILE A 64 50.23 17.49 -64.28
N ASP A 65 51.08 18.13 -63.47
CA ASP A 65 52.23 18.91 -63.93
C ASP A 65 53.25 18.02 -64.68
N GLY A 66 53.31 16.73 -64.34
CA GLY A 66 54.11 15.72 -65.03
C GLY A 66 53.59 15.31 -66.42
N PHE A 67 52.34 15.63 -66.78
CA PHE A 67 51.73 15.32 -68.07
C PHE A 67 51.53 16.58 -68.92
N GLY A 68 52.55 16.94 -69.72
CA GLY A 68 52.50 18.15 -70.55
C GLY A 68 51.36 18.18 -71.60
N VAL A 69 51.06 17.06 -72.26
CA VAL A 69 50.08 17.03 -73.37
C VAL A 69 48.63 16.97 -72.87
N TYR A 70 48.37 16.33 -71.73
CA TYR A 70 47.02 16.14 -71.18
C TYR A 70 46.73 17.03 -69.96
N GLY A 71 47.68 17.90 -69.57
CA GLY A 71 47.59 18.70 -68.35
C GLY A 71 46.34 19.57 -68.27
N ALA A 72 45.91 20.19 -69.37
CA ALA A 72 44.70 21.01 -69.40
C ALA A 72 43.43 20.21 -69.08
N LEU A 73 43.28 19.01 -69.67
CA LEU A 73 42.13 18.14 -69.42
C LEU A 73 42.14 17.62 -67.98
N LEU A 74 43.30 17.15 -67.50
CA LEU A 74 43.42 16.63 -66.13
C LEU A 74 43.23 17.73 -65.08
N SER A 75 43.64 18.97 -65.37
CA SER A 75 43.38 20.13 -64.51
C SER A 75 41.88 20.45 -64.42
N GLN A 76 41.15 20.36 -65.53
CA GLN A 76 39.69 20.54 -65.52
C GLN A 76 38.97 19.45 -64.71
N VAL A 77 39.41 18.19 -64.86
CA VAL A 77 38.90 17.06 -64.06
C VAL A 77 39.21 17.27 -62.57
N LYS A 78 40.42 17.70 -62.22
CA LYS A 78 40.81 18.05 -60.85
C LYS A 78 39.91 19.13 -60.26
N GLN A 79 39.68 20.22 -61.00
CA GLN A 79 38.82 21.31 -60.55
C GLN A 79 37.39 20.84 -60.27
N GLY A 80 36.83 19.96 -61.13
CA GLY A 80 35.51 19.36 -60.90
C GLY A 80 35.47 18.49 -59.64
N PHE A 81 36.49 17.67 -59.42
CA PHE A 81 36.60 16.86 -58.20
C PHE A 81 36.80 17.71 -56.94
N ASP A 82 37.67 18.72 -56.99
CA ASP A 82 37.92 19.62 -55.86
C ASP A 82 36.65 20.37 -55.45
N HIS A 83 35.89 20.88 -56.44
CA HIS A 83 34.62 21.55 -56.19
C HIS A 83 33.58 20.61 -55.57
N ALA A 84 33.45 19.37 -56.08
CA ALA A 84 32.55 18.38 -55.51
C ALA A 84 32.95 17.95 -54.09
N LEU A 85 34.26 17.84 -53.82
CA LEU A 85 34.79 17.55 -52.49
C LEU A 85 34.52 18.69 -51.50
N GLU A 86 34.71 19.94 -51.91
CA GLU A 86 34.41 21.12 -51.08
C GLU A 86 32.91 21.21 -50.75
N ALA A 87 32.04 21.02 -51.74
CA ALA A 87 30.60 20.96 -51.52
C ALA A 87 30.21 19.83 -50.55
N GLY A 88 30.76 18.63 -50.74
CA GLY A 88 30.52 17.50 -49.85
C GLY A 88 31.03 17.71 -48.42
N LEU A 89 32.17 18.37 -48.24
CA LEU A 89 32.70 18.75 -46.92
C LEU A 89 31.80 19.79 -46.25
N GLN A 90 31.33 20.79 -47.00
CA GLN A 90 30.40 21.79 -46.48
C GLN A 90 29.07 21.15 -46.03
N ASP A 91 28.51 20.26 -46.84
CA ASP A 91 27.29 19.52 -46.49
C ASP A 91 27.49 18.63 -45.26
N ALA A 92 28.64 17.96 -45.14
CA ALA A 92 28.97 17.16 -43.97
C ALA A 92 29.06 18.00 -42.69
N LEU A 93 29.68 19.18 -42.76
CA LEU A 93 29.74 20.14 -41.64
C LEU A 93 28.34 20.61 -41.25
N ILE A 94 27.51 21.01 -42.22
CA ILE A 94 26.13 21.41 -41.98
C ILE A 94 25.35 20.27 -41.33
N ASN A 95 25.47 19.04 -41.85
CA ASN A 95 24.79 17.88 -41.30
C ASN A 95 25.19 17.59 -39.86
N SER A 96 26.49 17.68 -39.55
CA SER A 96 26.99 17.50 -38.18
C SER A 96 26.44 18.56 -37.22
N ASN A 97 26.38 19.82 -37.65
CA ASN A 97 25.83 20.91 -36.86
C ASN A 97 24.32 20.72 -36.62
N LEU A 98 23.57 20.36 -37.67
CA LEU A 98 22.13 20.05 -37.55
C LEU A 98 21.88 18.88 -36.59
N ARG A 99 22.73 17.83 -36.61
CA ARG A 99 22.63 16.73 -35.64
C ARG A 99 22.85 17.20 -34.21
N LEU A 100 23.83 18.07 -33.97
CA LEU A 100 24.07 18.65 -32.65
C LEU A 100 22.90 19.52 -32.19
N GLN A 101 22.37 20.38 -33.05
CA GLN A 101 21.19 21.20 -32.76
C GLN A 101 19.97 20.33 -32.45
N LEU A 102 19.76 19.26 -33.21
CA LEU A 102 18.66 18.32 -32.99
C LEU A 102 18.80 17.58 -31.67
N LEU A 103 20.02 17.19 -31.26
CA LEU A 103 20.26 16.60 -29.95
C LEU A 103 19.96 17.60 -28.82
N ALA A 104 20.41 18.85 -28.94
CA ALA A 104 20.11 19.89 -27.97
C ALA A 104 18.60 20.15 -27.85
N ALA A 105 17.90 20.29 -28.97
CA ALA A 105 16.45 20.48 -28.99
C ALA A 105 15.69 19.29 -28.39
N ARG A 106 16.13 18.05 -28.63
CA ARG A 106 15.56 16.86 -27.99
C ARG A 106 15.78 16.85 -26.49
N GLN A 107 16.95 17.28 -26.02
CA GLN A 107 17.24 17.38 -24.60
C GLN A 107 16.35 18.43 -23.92
N GLU A 108 16.17 19.59 -24.57
CA GLU A 108 15.27 20.64 -24.09
C GLU A 108 13.80 20.18 -24.08
N GLN A 109 13.36 19.47 -25.11
CA GLN A 109 12.03 18.87 -25.13
C GLN A 109 11.86 17.86 -23.99
N ALA A 110 12.86 16.99 -23.77
CA ALA A 110 12.83 16.02 -22.68
C ALA A 110 12.77 16.71 -21.31
N SER A 111 13.55 17.76 -21.08
CA SER A 111 13.50 18.51 -19.82
C SER A 111 12.15 19.22 -19.64
N ALA A 112 11.63 19.88 -20.67
CA ALA A 112 10.34 20.55 -20.63
C ALA A 112 9.18 19.57 -20.35
N THR A 113 9.18 18.41 -21.02
CA THR A 113 8.17 17.36 -20.75
C THR A 113 8.28 16.80 -19.34
N SER A 114 9.50 16.65 -18.80
CA SER A 114 9.69 16.21 -17.42
C SER A 114 9.20 17.24 -16.40
N ALA A 115 9.44 18.53 -16.65
CA ALA A 115 8.96 19.63 -15.82
C ALA A 115 7.43 19.71 -15.83
N ALA A 116 6.81 19.65 -17.01
CA ALA A 116 5.35 19.67 -17.13
C ALA A 116 4.70 18.47 -16.42
N ARG A 117 5.32 17.28 -16.47
CA ARG A 117 4.85 16.11 -15.71
C ARG A 117 4.96 16.33 -14.20
N ALA A 118 6.06 16.91 -13.74
CA ALA A 118 6.24 17.23 -12.31
C ALA A 118 5.16 18.23 -11.84
N GLU A 119 4.91 19.29 -12.61
CA GLU A 119 3.89 20.30 -12.30
C GLU A 119 2.48 19.70 -12.21
N ILE A 120 2.11 18.77 -13.10
CA ILE A 120 0.81 18.08 -13.04
C ILE A 120 0.73 17.21 -11.78
N ILE A 121 1.79 16.44 -11.49
CA ILE A 121 1.83 15.56 -10.31
C ILE A 121 1.70 16.39 -9.03
N ASP A 122 2.43 17.50 -8.93
CA ASP A 122 2.42 18.40 -7.78
C ASP A 122 1.08 19.14 -7.65
N GLY A 123 0.51 19.60 -8.77
CA GLY A 123 -0.81 20.26 -8.79
C GLY A 123 -1.95 19.34 -8.36
N GLU A 124 -1.89 18.05 -8.69
CA GLU A 124 -2.89 17.06 -8.30
C GLU A 124 -2.65 16.45 -6.90
N ALA A 125 -1.44 16.57 -6.34
CA ALA A 125 -1.10 16.05 -5.02
C ALA A 125 -2.05 16.51 -3.89
N PRO A 126 -2.40 17.80 -3.75
CA PRO A 126 -3.32 18.24 -2.69
C PRO A 126 -4.73 17.68 -2.87
N GLN A 127 -5.20 17.54 -4.12
CA GLN A 127 -6.52 16.95 -4.40
C GLN A 127 -6.54 15.47 -4.02
N ARG A 128 -5.50 14.70 -4.38
CA ARG A 128 -5.36 13.30 -3.96
C ARG A 128 -5.33 13.20 -2.43
N GLN A 129 -4.58 14.05 -1.75
CA GLN A 129 -4.50 14.07 -0.29
C GLN A 129 -5.86 14.36 0.35
N GLN A 130 -6.62 15.33 -0.18
CA GLN A 130 -7.99 15.63 0.28
C GLN A 130 -8.91 14.42 0.08
N LEU A 131 -8.89 13.78 -1.09
CA LEU A 131 -9.68 12.57 -1.36
C LEU A 131 -9.35 11.42 -0.40
N TYR A 132 -8.06 11.19 -0.10
CA TYR A 132 -7.67 10.17 0.89
C TYR A 132 -8.18 10.49 2.29
N HIS A 133 -8.10 11.77 2.68
CA HIS A 133 -8.65 12.22 3.96
C HIS A 133 -10.17 12.01 4.03
N ASP A 134 -10.89 12.35 2.97
CA ASP A 134 -12.35 12.19 2.91
C ASP A 134 -12.76 10.71 2.92
N ILE A 135 -12.03 9.84 2.21
CA ILE A 135 -12.23 8.39 2.26
C ILE A 135 -12.00 7.87 3.69
N ALA A 136 -10.92 8.28 4.35
CA ALA A 136 -10.64 7.87 5.72
C ALA A 136 -11.73 8.36 6.69
N ALA A 137 -12.20 9.60 6.54
CA ALA A 137 -13.29 10.15 7.33
C ALA A 137 -14.61 9.38 7.10
N ALA A 138 -14.93 9.04 5.85
CA ALA A 138 -16.10 8.23 5.51
C ALA A 138 -16.01 6.81 6.10
N GLN A 139 -14.85 6.17 6.03
CA GLN A 139 -14.60 4.87 6.65
C GLN A 139 -14.76 4.91 8.18
N ALA A 140 -14.22 5.94 8.84
CA ALA A 140 -14.39 6.13 10.29
C ALA A 140 -15.86 6.34 10.70
N ARG A 141 -16.63 7.08 9.90
CA ARG A 141 -18.08 7.23 10.12
C ARG A 141 -18.81 5.90 9.97
N LEU A 142 -18.47 5.13 8.94
CA LEU A 142 -19.06 3.83 8.68
C LEU A 142 -18.78 2.84 9.83
N THR A 143 -17.54 2.75 10.31
CA THR A 143 -17.18 1.88 11.44
C THR A 143 -17.90 2.29 12.72
N ALA A 144 -18.00 3.60 13.01
CA ALA A 144 -18.74 4.10 14.17
C ALA A 144 -20.23 3.74 14.10
N VAL A 145 -20.86 3.86 12.92
CA VAL A 145 -22.27 3.45 12.72
C VAL A 145 -22.44 1.94 12.88
N GLN A 146 -21.51 1.13 12.35
CA GLN A 146 -21.54 -0.32 12.52
C GLN A 146 -21.42 -0.74 13.99
N GLN A 147 -20.56 -0.08 14.76
CA GLN A 147 -20.44 -0.30 16.20
C GLN A 147 -21.75 0.05 16.92
N ARG A 148 -22.33 1.22 16.65
CA ARG A 148 -23.63 1.62 17.24
C ARG A 148 -24.74 0.62 16.89
N ARG A 149 -24.78 0.15 15.64
CA ARG A 149 -25.72 -0.91 15.21
C ARG A 149 -25.51 -2.19 16.00
N SER A 150 -24.27 -2.63 16.20
CA SER A 150 -23.97 -3.84 16.97
C SER A 150 -24.42 -3.75 18.42
N LEU A 151 -24.25 -2.58 19.05
CA LEU A 151 -24.70 -2.33 20.43
C LEU A 151 -26.23 -2.32 20.51
N ALA A 152 -26.90 -1.60 19.60
CA ALA A 152 -28.35 -1.58 19.52
C ALA A 152 -28.95 -2.99 19.31
N LEU A 153 -28.30 -3.85 18.53
CA LEU A 153 -28.72 -5.24 18.36
C LEU A 153 -28.56 -6.07 19.65
N LYS A 154 -27.49 -5.84 20.42
CA LYS A 154 -27.32 -6.49 21.74
C LYS A 154 -28.40 -6.05 22.72
N ASP A 155 -28.71 -4.76 22.76
CA ASP A 155 -29.75 -4.22 23.66
C ASP A 155 -31.14 -4.72 23.27
N LEU A 156 -31.44 -4.81 21.97
CA LEU A 156 -32.66 -5.41 21.45
C LEU A 156 -32.79 -6.88 21.91
N ASN A 157 -31.71 -7.66 21.81
CA ASN A 157 -31.73 -9.06 22.25
C ASN A 157 -31.92 -9.20 23.76
N ARG A 158 -31.30 -8.33 24.57
CA ARG A 158 -31.54 -8.27 26.02
C ARG A 158 -32.99 -7.93 26.34
N ALA A 159 -33.56 -6.95 25.66
CA ALA A 159 -34.98 -6.58 25.83
C ALA A 159 -35.93 -7.72 25.45
N LYS A 160 -35.61 -8.49 24.40
CA LYS A 160 -36.37 -9.69 24.02
C LYS A 160 -36.32 -10.77 25.10
N GLN A 161 -35.13 -11.08 25.63
CA GLN A 161 -34.96 -12.05 26.71
C GLN A 161 -35.73 -11.64 27.97
N GLU A 162 -35.68 -10.35 28.31
CA GLU A 162 -36.41 -9.83 29.46
C GLU A 162 -37.93 -9.89 29.24
N LEU A 163 -38.42 -9.58 28.04
CA LEU A 163 -39.83 -9.77 27.68
C LEU A 163 -40.26 -11.24 27.79
N GLU A 164 -39.42 -12.18 27.36
CA GLU A 164 -39.69 -13.61 27.50
C GLU A 164 -39.72 -14.05 28.97
N ARG A 165 -38.79 -13.56 29.79
CA ARG A 165 -38.76 -13.79 31.24
C ARG A 165 -40.03 -13.26 31.91
N LEU A 166 -40.40 -12.00 31.64
CA LEU A 166 -41.61 -11.37 32.18
C LEU A 166 -42.88 -12.10 31.72
N ARG A 167 -42.93 -12.57 30.47
CA ARG A 167 -44.03 -13.43 29.99
C ARG A 167 -44.09 -14.75 30.74
N GLY A 168 -42.95 -15.37 31.03
CA GLY A 168 -42.86 -16.58 31.87
C GLY A 168 -43.40 -16.36 33.28
N LEU A 169 -42.95 -15.28 33.94
CA LEU A 169 -43.43 -14.90 35.28
C LEU A 169 -44.93 -14.57 35.29
N ALA A 170 -45.43 -13.86 34.27
CA ALA A 170 -46.85 -13.57 34.15
C ALA A 170 -47.70 -14.84 33.99
N LYS A 171 -47.21 -15.83 33.21
CA LYS A 171 -47.87 -17.15 33.10
C LYS A 171 -47.84 -17.90 34.43
N GLY A 172 -46.70 -17.91 35.13
CA GLY A 172 -46.56 -18.53 36.45
C GLY A 172 -47.50 -17.90 37.49
N SER A 173 -47.54 -16.57 37.57
CA SER A 173 -48.45 -15.83 38.46
C SER A 173 -49.92 -16.14 38.17
N ARG A 174 -50.31 -16.22 36.89
CA ARG A 174 -51.68 -16.63 36.51
C ARG A 174 -51.99 -18.06 36.97
N ALA A 175 -51.07 -19.00 36.79
CA ALA A 175 -51.24 -20.38 37.26
C ALA A 175 -51.34 -20.46 38.80
N SER A 176 -50.49 -19.74 39.53
CA SER A 176 -50.56 -19.66 40.99
C SER A 176 -51.86 -19.03 41.46
N LYS A 177 -52.32 -17.96 40.81
CA LYS A 177 -53.62 -17.33 41.12
C LYS A 177 -54.77 -18.33 40.93
N LEU A 178 -54.77 -19.10 39.84
CA LEU A 178 -55.78 -20.13 39.61
C LEU A 178 -55.78 -21.21 40.71
N ARG A 179 -54.60 -21.71 41.09
CA ARG A 179 -54.46 -22.67 42.20
C ARG A 179 -54.96 -22.11 43.53
N LEU A 180 -54.63 -20.85 43.83
CA LEU A 180 -55.12 -20.19 45.05
C LEU A 180 -56.64 -20.01 45.02
N THR A 181 -57.22 -19.69 43.87
CA THR A 181 -58.69 -19.61 43.74
C THR A 181 -59.37 -20.98 43.87
N GLU A 182 -58.76 -22.04 43.33
CA GLU A 182 -59.24 -23.42 43.50
C GLU A 182 -59.13 -23.88 44.96
N ALA A 183 -58.01 -23.61 45.62
CA ALA A 183 -57.82 -23.90 47.05
C ALA A 183 -58.82 -23.13 47.92
N ALA A 184 -59.02 -21.83 47.66
CA ALA A 184 -60.01 -21.03 48.38
C ALA A 184 -61.44 -21.55 48.15
N ALA A 185 -61.76 -22.05 46.94
CA ALA A 185 -63.06 -22.68 46.68
C ALA A 185 -63.21 -24.01 47.42
N ALA A 186 -62.16 -24.83 47.48
CA ALA A 186 -62.14 -26.07 48.24
C ALA A 186 -62.24 -25.84 49.75
N GLU A 187 -61.59 -24.79 50.28
CA GLU A 187 -61.74 -24.35 51.66
C GLU A 187 -63.17 -23.89 51.95
N ALA A 188 -63.75 -23.06 51.08
CA ALA A 188 -65.15 -22.65 51.20
C ALA A 188 -66.10 -23.85 51.19
N GLU A 189 -65.86 -24.84 50.33
CA GLU A 189 -66.62 -26.10 50.31
C GLU A 189 -66.45 -26.88 51.62
N TRP A 190 -65.21 -27.03 52.11
CA TRP A 190 -64.93 -27.70 53.39
C TRP A 190 -65.66 -27.03 54.56
N LEU A 191 -65.64 -25.70 54.63
CA LEU A 191 -66.34 -24.91 55.66
C LEU A 191 -67.85 -25.15 55.69
N THR A 192 -68.46 -25.50 54.54
CA THR A 192 -69.89 -25.83 54.46
C THR A 192 -70.22 -27.28 54.84
N ARG A 193 -69.24 -28.15 55.06
CA ARG A 193 -69.47 -29.55 55.45
C ARG A 193 -69.90 -29.65 56.93
N PRO A 194 -70.87 -30.53 57.28
CA PRO A 194 -71.42 -30.63 58.65
C PRO A 194 -70.40 -30.90 59.76
N GLY A 195 -69.27 -31.55 59.44
CA GLY A 195 -68.18 -31.83 60.41
C GLY A 195 -67.24 -30.66 60.66
N ALA A 196 -67.12 -29.70 59.73
CA ALA A 196 -66.18 -28.58 59.82
C ALA A 196 -66.64 -27.50 60.82
N ALA A 197 -67.95 -27.28 60.96
CA ALA A 197 -68.51 -26.42 62.00
C ALA A 197 -68.16 -26.93 63.43
N ARG A 198 -67.94 -28.24 63.57
CA ARG A 198 -67.60 -28.88 64.86
C ARG A 198 -66.12 -28.71 65.23
N THR A 199 -65.22 -28.61 64.24
CA THR A 199 -63.79 -28.36 64.45
C THR A 199 -63.46 -26.88 64.62
N LEU A 200 -64.18 -25.98 63.94
CA LEU A 200 -64.06 -24.53 64.15
C LEU A 200 -64.48 -24.08 65.56
N GLY A 201 -65.32 -24.87 66.24
CA GLY A 201 -65.71 -24.67 67.63
C GLY A 201 -64.72 -25.22 68.66
N LEU A 202 -63.64 -25.89 68.23
CA LEU A 202 -62.56 -26.32 69.12
C LEU A 202 -61.62 -25.13 69.34
N THR A 203 -61.76 -24.45 70.48
CA THR A 203 -60.72 -23.53 70.94
C THR A 203 -59.50 -24.36 71.33
N ALA A 204 -58.40 -24.24 70.58
CA ALA A 204 -57.13 -24.80 71.00
C ALA A 204 -56.79 -24.23 72.39
N GLY A 205 -56.65 -25.12 73.38
CA GLY A 205 -56.13 -24.75 74.69
C GLY A 205 -54.66 -24.34 74.57
N PRO A 206 -54.08 -23.66 75.59
CA PRO A 206 -52.66 -23.31 75.57
C PRO A 206 -51.83 -24.59 75.37
N LEU A 207 -50.89 -24.53 74.44
CA LEU A 207 -49.96 -25.62 74.15
C LEU A 207 -49.22 -26.03 75.43
N SER A 208 -48.98 -27.33 75.57
CA SER A 208 -48.11 -27.80 76.64
C SER A 208 -46.65 -27.41 76.32
N LYS A 209 -45.81 -27.22 77.34
CA LYS A 209 -44.41 -26.81 77.17
C LYS A 209 -43.61 -27.71 76.21
N GLN A 210 -44.01 -28.98 76.10
CA GLN A 210 -43.36 -29.96 75.24
C GLN A 210 -43.72 -29.75 73.77
N GLU A 211 -44.97 -29.38 73.48
CA GLU A 211 -45.43 -29.10 72.12
C GLU A 211 -44.89 -27.75 71.61
N ASP A 212 -44.68 -26.77 72.50
CA ASP A 212 -44.00 -25.51 72.16
C ASP A 212 -42.53 -25.74 71.76
N GLU A 213 -41.81 -26.61 72.49
CA GLU A 213 -40.42 -26.95 72.16
C GLU A 213 -40.29 -27.73 70.84
N GLU A 214 -41.24 -28.63 70.57
CA GLU A 214 -41.30 -29.37 69.29
C GLU A 214 -41.68 -28.46 68.11
N LEU A 215 -42.62 -27.52 68.32
CA LEU A 215 -43.00 -26.55 67.30
C LEU A 215 -41.86 -25.58 66.99
N GLU A 216 -41.12 -25.11 68.01
CA GLU A 216 -39.92 -24.31 67.81
C GLU A 216 -38.85 -25.09 67.04
N ALA A 217 -38.64 -26.38 67.36
CA ALA A 217 -37.72 -27.24 66.63
C ALA A 217 -38.13 -27.43 65.16
N GLU A 218 -39.43 -27.62 64.88
CA GLU A 218 -39.96 -27.75 63.52
C GLU A 218 -39.89 -26.42 62.74
N MET A 219 -40.14 -25.28 63.39
CA MET A 219 -40.00 -23.97 62.78
C MET A 219 -38.53 -23.64 62.45
N VAL A 220 -37.59 -24.05 63.31
CA VAL A 220 -36.15 -23.94 63.03
C VAL A 220 -35.76 -24.82 61.85
N LEU A 221 -36.23 -26.07 61.80
CA LEU A 221 -36.02 -26.97 60.66
C LEU A 221 -36.62 -26.43 59.35
N ALA A 222 -37.81 -25.82 59.42
CA ALA A 222 -38.46 -25.19 58.26
C ALA A 222 -37.70 -23.94 57.79
N ALA A 223 -37.14 -23.15 58.72
CA ALA A 223 -36.29 -22.01 58.41
C ALA A 223 -34.97 -22.45 57.75
N GLU A 224 -34.37 -23.56 58.21
CA GLU A 224 -33.17 -24.16 57.61
C GLU A 224 -33.43 -24.73 56.20
N LEU A 225 -34.62 -25.30 55.96
CA LEU A 225 -35.06 -25.75 54.63
C LEU A 225 -35.38 -24.59 53.68
N SER A 226 -35.72 -23.42 54.22
CA SER A 226 -35.96 -22.16 53.49
C SER A 226 -34.68 -21.35 53.23
N ALA A 227 -33.51 -21.81 53.67
CA ALA A 227 -32.26 -21.12 53.39
C ALA A 227 -31.98 -21.10 51.87
N PRO A 228 -31.63 -19.94 51.28
CA PRO A 228 -31.43 -19.81 49.84
C PRO A 228 -30.25 -20.69 49.41
N LYS A 229 -30.55 -21.74 48.64
CA LYS A 229 -29.56 -22.70 48.14
C LYS A 229 -28.77 -22.14 46.94
N HIS A 230 -29.16 -20.98 46.42
CA HIS A 230 -28.55 -20.37 45.24
C HIS A 230 -27.54 -19.27 45.62
N PRO A 231 -26.29 -19.30 45.11
CA PRO A 231 -25.21 -18.40 45.53
C PRO A 231 -25.52 -16.91 45.27
N LEU A 232 -26.36 -16.58 44.28
CA LEU A 232 -26.82 -15.21 44.02
C LEU A 232 -27.79 -14.67 45.08
N GLU A 233 -28.62 -15.52 45.67
CA GLU A 233 -29.55 -15.12 46.73
C GLU A 233 -28.80 -14.94 48.06
N GLN A 234 -27.79 -15.78 48.33
CA GLN A 234 -26.86 -15.58 49.44
C GLN A 234 -26.07 -14.27 49.33
N ALA A 235 -25.62 -13.90 48.12
CA ALA A 235 -24.92 -12.63 47.91
C ALA A 235 -25.83 -11.41 48.13
N LEU A 236 -27.12 -11.49 47.76
CA LEU A 236 -28.12 -10.45 48.04
C LEU A 236 -28.39 -10.31 49.55
N GLN A 237 -28.52 -11.43 50.25
CA GLN A 237 -28.77 -11.43 51.70
C GLN A 237 -27.56 -10.90 52.50
N LEU A 238 -26.33 -11.19 52.06
CA LEU A 238 -25.10 -10.62 52.63
C LEU A 238 -24.94 -9.13 52.33
N LEU A 239 -25.41 -8.66 51.17
CA LEU A 239 -25.48 -7.23 50.85
C LEU A 239 -26.49 -6.48 51.72
N GLU A 240 -27.63 -7.09 52.03
CA GLU A 240 -28.63 -6.54 52.96
C GLU A 240 -28.12 -6.50 54.41
N GLN A 241 -27.24 -7.42 54.80
CA GLN A 241 -26.56 -7.44 56.10
C GLN A 241 -25.31 -6.54 56.17
N HIS A 242 -25.08 -5.70 55.16
CA HIS A 242 -23.94 -4.78 55.04
C HIS A 242 -22.55 -5.44 54.99
N ASP A 243 -22.46 -6.73 54.71
CA ASP A 243 -21.18 -7.45 54.66
C ASP A 243 -20.66 -7.58 53.21
N THR A 244 -20.36 -6.41 52.62
CA THR A 244 -20.10 -6.25 51.18
C THR A 244 -18.87 -7.03 50.69
N ALA A 245 -17.90 -7.30 51.57
CA ALA A 245 -16.67 -8.02 51.22
C ALA A 245 -16.91 -9.53 51.00
N ALA A 246 -17.80 -10.14 51.76
CA ALA A 246 -18.16 -11.56 51.61
C ALA A 246 -19.03 -11.78 50.36
N ALA A 247 -19.98 -10.88 50.09
CA ALA A 247 -20.83 -10.93 48.90
C ALA A 247 -20.04 -10.78 47.59
N ALA A 248 -19.05 -9.88 47.54
CA ALA A 248 -18.19 -9.69 46.37
C ALA A 248 -17.37 -10.94 46.04
N LYS A 249 -16.85 -11.62 47.07
CA LYS A 249 -16.02 -12.82 46.92
C LYS A 249 -16.80 -14.01 46.34
N LEU A 250 -18.07 -14.16 46.71
CA LEU A 250 -18.97 -15.19 46.15
C LEU A 250 -19.38 -14.89 44.70
N LEU A 251 -19.59 -13.61 44.36
CA LEU A 251 -19.89 -13.19 43.00
C LEU A 251 -18.69 -13.38 42.05
N GLU A 252 -17.47 -13.09 42.49
CA GLU A 252 -16.25 -13.30 41.71
C GLU A 252 -16.00 -14.77 41.37
N GLN A 253 -16.23 -15.68 42.33
CA GLN A 253 -16.06 -17.12 42.13
C GLN A 253 -17.04 -17.71 41.12
N HIS A 254 -18.24 -17.15 41.01
CA HIS A 254 -19.29 -17.67 40.12
C HIS A 254 -19.40 -16.97 38.77
N THR A 255 -18.97 -15.71 38.64
CA THR A 255 -19.12 -14.93 37.39
C THR A 255 -17.89 -14.95 36.49
N GLY A 256 -16.76 -15.53 36.92
CA GLY A 256 -15.58 -15.68 36.07
C GLY A 256 -15.08 -14.35 35.48
N ALA A 257 -15.15 -13.27 36.25
CA ALA A 257 -14.64 -11.97 35.83
C ALA A 257 -13.10 -12.00 35.89
N SER A 258 -12.50 -11.94 34.71
CA SER A 258 -11.06 -11.85 34.48
C SER A 258 -10.36 -10.84 35.39
N ARG A 259 -9.20 -11.26 35.92
CA ARG A 259 -8.16 -10.38 36.45
C ARG A 259 -8.00 -9.12 35.59
N PRO A 260 -7.85 -7.92 36.19
CA PRO A 260 -7.32 -6.79 35.46
C PRO A 260 -5.89 -7.15 35.04
N ARG A 261 -5.67 -7.18 33.73
CA ARG A 261 -4.36 -7.33 33.12
C ARG A 261 -3.59 -6.06 33.48
N ASP A 262 -2.52 -6.21 34.26
CA ASP A 262 -1.55 -5.14 34.51
C ASP A 262 -1.20 -4.46 33.19
N THR A 263 -1.60 -3.20 33.09
CA THR A 263 -1.16 -2.32 32.01
C THR A 263 0.24 -1.88 32.38
N GLY A 264 1.22 -2.46 31.69
CA GLY A 264 2.60 -2.04 31.76
C GLY A 264 2.70 -0.55 31.43
N THR A 265 3.06 0.23 32.43
CA THR A 265 3.45 1.62 32.31
C THR A 265 4.76 1.70 31.53
N GLN A 266 4.76 2.60 30.56
CA GLN A 266 5.88 3.05 29.74
C GLN A 266 7.12 3.39 30.57
N GLN A 267 8.31 3.15 30.00
CA GLN A 267 9.36 4.18 29.90
C GLN A 267 10.47 3.73 28.93
N ALA A 268 10.48 4.34 27.74
CA ALA A 268 11.72 4.76 27.07
C ALA A 268 12.15 6.11 27.72
N PRO A 269 13.41 6.54 27.62
CA PRO A 269 14.15 6.72 26.36
C PRO A 269 15.28 5.71 26.11
#